data_AF-A0A0U2WGR8-F1
#
_entry.id   AF-A0A0U2WGR8-F1
#
_cell.length_a   1.000
_cell.length_b   1.000
_cell.length_c   1.000
_cell.angle_alpha   90.00
_cell.angle_beta   90.00
_cell.angle_gamma   90.00
#
_symmetry.space_group_name_H-M   'P 1'
#
loop_
_entity.id
_entity.type
_entity.pdbx_description
1 polymer ?
#
loop_
_entity_poly.entity_id
_entity_poly.type
_entity_poly.pdbx_seq_one_letter_code
_entity_poly.pdbx_strand_id
1 'polypeptide(L)' 'MRQFFSALQSVLAAFFGVQSNHKRHADFKHHSPVSIIIIAILLFIVFIISIYAIVVSVLST' A
#
# COMPACT_ATOMS: atom_id res chain seq x y z
N MET A 1 -14.57 -6.73 7.39
CA MET A 1 -13.36 -7.56 7.23
C MET A 1 -12.98 -7.80 5.77
N ARG A 2 -13.80 -8.46 4.93
CA ARG A 2 -13.43 -8.77 3.53
C ARG A 2 -13.09 -7.55 2.67
N GLN A 3 -13.82 -6.44 2.82
CA GLN A 3 -13.57 -5.20 2.07
C GLN A 3 -12.23 -4.53 2.43
N PHE A 4 -11.82 -4.56 3.70
CA PHE A 4 -10.54 -4.00 4.13
C PHE A 4 -9.36 -4.79 3.55
N PHE A 5 -9.40 -6.13 3.62
CA PHE A 5 -8.37 -6.97 3.02
C PHE A 5 -8.30 -6.82 1.49
N SER A 6 -9.45 -6.64 0.82
CA SER A 6 -9.49 -6.35 -0.62
C SER A 6 -8.81 -5.02 -0.95
N ALA A 7 -9.13 -3.96 -0.21
CA ALA A 7 -8.50 -2.65 -0.37
C ALA A 7 -6.99 -2.71 -0.09
N LEU A 8 -6.57 -3.41 0.98
CA LEU A 8 -5.17 -3.64 1.30
C LEU A 8 -4.43 -4.37 0.17
N GLN A 9 -5.01 -5.47 -0.35
CA GLN A 9 -4.44 -6.19 -1.49
C GLN A 9 -4.33 -5.30 -2.72
N SER A 10 -5.33 -4.46 -2.98
CA SER A 10 -5.30 -3.59 -4.15
C SER A 10 -4.26 -2.48 -4.02
N VAL A 11 -4.12 -1.87 -2.84
CA VAL A 11 -3.06 -0.89 -2.56
C VAL A 11 -1.68 -1.53 -2.66
N LEU A 12 -1.49 -2.74 -2.13
CA LEU A 12 -0.24 -3.49 -2.31
C LEU A 12 0.05 -3.77 -3.79
N ALA A 13 -0.95 -4.23 -4.55
CA ALA A 13 -0.80 -4.46 -5.98
C ALA A 13 -0.45 -3.17 -6.73
N ALA A 14 -1.05 -2.04 -6.34
CA ALA A 14 -0.75 -0.73 -6.92
C ALA A 14 0.66 -0.27 -6.59
N PHE A 15 1.11 -0.48 -5.35
CA PHE A 15 2.45 -0.16 -4.88
C PHE A 15 3.53 -0.90 -5.69
N PHE A 16 3.30 -2.18 -5.99
CA PHE A 16 4.20 -2.98 -6.83
C PHE A 16 3.94 -2.80 -8.35
N GLY A 17 3.01 -1.92 -8.76
CA GLY A 17 2.70 -1.68 -10.17
C GLY A 17 1.97 -2.83 -10.88
N VAL A 18 1.51 -3.85 -10.15
CA VAL A 18 0.80 -5.03 -10.67
C VAL A 18 -0.72 -4.94 -10.54
N GLN A 19 -1.26 -3.77 -10.20
CA GLN A 19 -2.70 -3.55 -10.10
C GLN A 19 -3.37 -3.60 -11.48
N SER A 20 -4.32 -4.50 -11.65
CA SER A 20 -5.15 -4.56 -12.86
C SER A 20 -6.12 -3.37 -12.96
N ASN A 21 -6.44 -2.94 -14.20
CA ASN A 21 -7.45 -1.93 -14.45
C ASN A 21 -8.82 -2.30 -13.86
N HIS A 22 -9.24 -3.57 -13.95
CA HIS A 22 -10.53 -4.01 -13.40
C HIS A 22 -10.62 -3.78 -11.89
N LYS A 23 -9.59 -4.17 -11.12
CA LYS A 23 -9.53 -3.91 -9.67
C LYS A 23 -9.54 -2.42 -9.37
N ARG A 24 -8.76 -1.62 -10.10
CA ARG A 24 -8.74 -0.16 -9.94
C ARG A 24 -10.14 0.46 -10.11
N HIS A 25 -10.87 0.08 -11.17
CA HIS A 25 -12.24 0.57 -11.38
C HIS A 25 -13.21 0.10 -10.29
N ALA A 26 -13.08 -1.13 -9.80
CA ALA A 26 -13.88 -1.64 -8.69
C ALA A 26 -13.59 -0.85 -7.40
N ASP A 27 -12.33 -0.54 -7.11
CA ASP A 27 -11.95 0.23 -5.92
C ASP A 27 -12.52 1.64 -5.96
N PHE A 28 -12.47 2.33 -7.11
CA PHE A 28 -13.06 3.66 -7.27
C PHE A 28 -14.60 3.69 -7.17
N LYS A 29 -15.27 2.58 -7.42
CA LYS A 29 -16.74 2.47 -7.33
C LYS A 29 -17.23 2.00 -5.96
N HIS A 30 -16.49 1.09 -5.33
CA HIS A 30 -16.97 0.35 -4.16
C HIS A 30 -16.23 0.68 -2.86
N HIS A 31 -15.09 1.36 -2.92
CA HIS A 31 -14.33 1.77 -1.73
C HIS A 31 -14.29 3.30 -1.61
N SER A 32 -14.31 3.79 -0.37
CA SER A 32 -14.09 5.22 -0.11
C SER A 32 -12.65 5.59 -0.49
N PRO A 33 -12.43 6.65 -1.30
CA PRO A 33 -11.09 7.13 -1.66
C PRO A 33 -10.21 7.40 -0.43
N VAL A 34 -10.81 7.90 0.65
CA VAL A 34 -10.11 8.20 1.91
C VAL A 34 -9.49 6.95 2.52
N SER A 35 -10.20 5.82 2.49
CA SER A 35 -9.67 4.55 3.03
C SER A 35 -8.46 4.06 2.23
N ILE A 36 -8.47 4.25 0.91
CA ILE A 36 -7.36 3.85 0.04
C ILE A 36 -6.12 4.72 0.34
N ILE A 37 -6.33 6.04 0.47
CA ILE A 37 -5.25 6.99 0.80
C ILE A 37 -4.62 6.67 2.15
N ILE A 38 -5.42 6.39 3.18
CA ILE A 38 -4.90 6.04 4.51
C ILE A 38 -4.04 4.77 4.44
N ILE A 39 -4.51 3.73 3.75
CA ILE A 39 -3.73 2.48 3.60
C ILE A 39 -2.43 2.74 2.82
N ALA A 40 -2.47 3.56 1.77
CA ALA A 40 -1.30 3.91 0.98
C ALA A 40 -0.26 4.70 1.80
N ILE A 41 -0.70 5.68 2.60
CA ILE A 41 0.19 6.45 3.48
C ILE A 41 0.83 5.54 4.53
N LEU A 42 0.06 4.65 5.16
CA LEU A 42 0.60 3.68 6.12
C LEU A 42 1.66 2.79 5.47
N LEU A 43 1.39 2.26 4.27
CA LEU A 43 2.33 1.43 3.52
C LEU A 43 3.61 2.21 3.16
N PHE A 44 3.48 3.48 2.76
CA PHE A 44 4.60 4.33 2.42
C PHE A 44 5.48 4.68 3.63
N ILE A 45 4.88 4.94 4.79
CA ILE A 45 5.62 5.14 6.05
C ILE A 45 6.41 3.88 6.40
N VAL A 46 5.77 2.70 6.33
CA VAL A 46 6.44 1.41 6.56
C VAL A 46 7.61 1.22 5.59
N PHE A 47 7.43 1.58 4.32
CA PHE A 47 8.49 1.51 3.31
C PHE A 47 9.68 2.41 3.65
N ILE A 48 9.45 3.67 4.01
CA ILE A 48 10.53 4.60 4.41
C ILE A 48 11.27 4.07 5.65
N ILE A 49 10.54 3.63 6.67
CA ILE A 49 11.14 3.06 7.89
C ILE A 49 11.99 1.83 7.54
N SER A 50 11.52 0.97 6.63
CA SER A 50 12.27 -0.21 6.21
C SER A 50 13.59 0.15 5.52
N ILE A 51 13.58 1.14 4.62
CA ILE A 51 14.79 1.64 3.96
C ILE A 51 15.75 2.22 5.00
N TYR A 52 15.24 3.09 5.88
CA TYR A 52 16.04 3.71 6.93
C TYR A 52 16.71 2.65 7.83
N ALA A 53 15.95 1.64 8.28
CA ALA A 53 16.47 0.56 9.11
C ALA A 53 17.58 -0.23 8.40
N ILE A 54 17.39 -0.53 7.11
CA ILE A 54 18.42 -1.21 6.29
C ILE A 54 19.68 -0.35 6.19
N VAL A 55 19.54 0.94 5.87
CA VAL A 55 20.68 1.86 5.75
C VAL A 55 21.44 1.96 7.07
N VAL A 56 20.74 2.16 8.19
CA VAL A 56 21.36 2.22 9.52
C VAL A 56 22.06 0.89 9.84
N SER A 57 21.41 -0.25 9.61
CA SER A 57 22.00 -1.57 9.88
C SER A 57 23.29 -1.82 9.10
N VAL A 58 23.36 -1.34 7.85
CA VAL A 58 24.56 -1.47 7.01
C VAL A 58 25.66 -0.51 7.47
N LEU A 59 25.33 0.72 7.84
CA LEU A 59 26.31 1.72 8.30
C LEU A 59 26.80 1.49 9.73
N SER A 60 26.02 0.79 10.57
CA SER A 60 26.40 0.44 11.95
C SER A 60 27.25 -0.83 12.05
N THR A 61 27.51 -1.49 10.92
CA THR A 61 28.42 -2.64 10.80
C THR A 61 29.78 -2.16 10.31
#